data_AF-A0A5C9EU41-F1
#
_entry.id   AF-A0A5C9EU41-F1
#
_cell.length_a   1.000
_cell.length_b   1.000
_cell.length_c   1.000
_cell.angle_alpha   90.00
_cell.angle_beta   90.00
_cell.angle_gamma   90.00
#
_symmetry.space_group_name_H-M   'P 1'
#
loop_
_entity.id
_entity.type
_entity.pdbx_description
1 polymer ?
#
loop_
_entity_poly.entity_id
_entity_poly.type
_entity_poly.pdbx_seq_one_letter_code
_entity_poly.pdbx_strand_id
1 'polypeptide(L)'
;MTNYEEEISLAISLIKNALRITELFKRQVISSYKKADNTLVTTADLASQIYIVSGIKSLFPNDYIIAEENNIQLLTGKAISEIEASPP
;
A
#
# COMPACT_ATOMS: atom_id res chain seq x y z
N MET A 1 -29.03 -12.61 -3.53
CA MET A 1 -27.56 -12.64 -3.65
C MET A 1 -27.07 -11.23 -3.47
N THR A 2 -26.09 -11.00 -2.61
CA THR A 2 -25.43 -9.71 -2.50
C THR A 2 -24.64 -9.45 -3.77
N ASN A 3 -24.80 -8.28 -4.37
CA ASN A 3 -24.05 -7.88 -5.56
C ASN A 3 -22.84 -7.05 -5.10
N TYR A 4 -21.62 -7.48 -5.46
CA TYR A 4 -20.35 -6.86 -5.07
C TYR A 4 -19.69 -6.08 -6.24
N GLU A 5 -20.48 -5.64 -7.21
CA GLU A 5 -19.99 -4.94 -8.40
C GLU A 5 -19.20 -3.66 -8.05
N GLU A 6 -19.61 -2.93 -7.03
CA GLU A 6 -18.93 -1.70 -6.60
C GLU A 6 -17.57 -2.00 -5.97
N GLU A 7 -17.50 -2.98 -5.07
CA GLU A 7 -16.29 -3.45 -4.41
C GLU A 7 -15.29 -4.01 -5.43
N ILE A 8 -15.78 -4.83 -6.38
CA ILE A 8 -14.94 -5.39 -7.44
C ILE A 8 -14.39 -4.27 -8.33
N SER A 9 -15.25 -3.33 -8.74
CA SER A 9 -14.83 -2.20 -9.58
C SER A 9 -13.78 -1.33 -8.88
N LEU A 10 -14.00 -1.02 -7.59
CA LEU A 10 -13.04 -0.29 -6.78
C LEU A 10 -11.72 -1.04 -6.65
N ALA A 11 -11.76 -2.33 -6.31
CA ALA A 11 -10.56 -3.16 -6.15
C ALA A 11 -9.72 -3.19 -7.42
N ILE A 12 -10.35 -3.37 -8.59
CA ILE A 12 -9.65 -3.35 -9.89
C ILE A 12 -8.99 -1.98 -10.13
N SER A 13 -9.70 -0.89 -9.84
CA SER A 13 -9.17 0.47 -10.00
C SER A 13 -7.96 0.72 -9.10
N LEU A 14 -8.08 0.38 -7.81
CA LEU A 14 -7.01 0.56 -6.82
C LEU A 14 -5.77 -0.26 -7.17
N ILE A 15 -5.94 -1.53 -7.55
CA ILE A 15 -4.81 -2.41 -7.92
C ILE A 15 -4.08 -1.84 -9.15
N LYS A 16 -4.79 -1.35 -10.16
CA LYS A 16 -4.16 -0.74 -11.35
C LYS A 16 -3.27 0.45 -11.00
N ASN A 17 -3.67 1.26 -10.04
CA ASN A 17 -2.86 2.38 -9.58
C ASN A 17 -1.73 1.94 -8.62
N ALA A 18 -1.98 0.97 -7.75
CA ALA A 18 -0.95 0.38 -6.89
C ALA A 18 0.20 -0.26 -7.70
N LEU A 19 -0.10 -0.86 -8.86
CA LEU A 19 0.92 -1.34 -9.79
C LEU A 19 1.85 -0.21 -10.25
N ARG A 20 1.31 0.98 -10.54
CA ARG A 20 2.12 2.15 -10.93
C ARG A 20 3.03 2.59 -9.79
N ILE A 21 2.54 2.58 -8.56
CA ILE A 21 3.34 2.84 -7.35
C ILE A 21 4.53 1.89 -7.30
N THR A 22 4.29 0.58 -7.40
CA THR A 22 5.37 -0.42 -7.34
C THR A 22 6.39 -0.24 -8.48
N GLU A 23 5.95 0.13 -9.69
CA GLU A 23 6.83 0.41 -10.82
C GLU A 23 7.64 1.71 -10.66
N LEU A 24 7.08 2.73 -10.00
CA LEU A 24 7.82 3.96 -9.67
C LEU A 24 8.98 3.64 -8.72
N PHE A 25 8.70 2.89 -7.63
CA PHE A 25 9.73 2.51 -6.67
C PHE A 25 10.78 1.56 -7.24
N LYS A 26 10.39 0.66 -8.16
CA LYS A 26 11.34 -0.21 -8.88
C LYS A 26 12.41 0.55 -9.67
N ARG A 27 12.10 1.76 -10.14
CA ARG A 27 13.02 2.63 -10.90
C ARG A 27 13.94 3.45 -10.00
N GLN A 28 13.67 3.48 -8.69
CA GLN A 28 14.46 4.19 -7.70
C GLN A 28 15.30 3.20 -6.86
N VAL A 29 16.29 3.69 -6.12
CA VAL A 29 17.02 2.84 -5.17
C VAL A 29 16.04 2.40 -4.08
N ILE A 30 15.63 1.13 -4.10
CA ILE A 30 14.63 0.58 -3.20
C ILE A 30 15.22 0.49 -1.79
N SER A 31 14.71 1.28 -0.86
CA SER A 31 14.91 1.03 0.56
C SER A 31 14.15 -0.23 0.95
N SER A 32 14.89 -1.21 1.49
CA SER A 32 14.32 -2.41 2.10
C SER A 32 14.57 -2.38 3.60
N TYR A 33 13.60 -2.88 4.34
CA TYR A 33 13.58 -2.95 5.79
C TYR A 33 13.36 -4.40 6.21
N LYS A 34 13.95 -4.79 7.33
CA LYS A 34 13.82 -6.15 7.86
C LYS A 34 12.70 -6.18 8.89
N LYS A 35 11.71 -7.04 8.69
CA LYS A 35 10.65 -7.33 9.67
C LYS A 35 11.23 -8.14 10.86
N ALA A 36 10.45 -8.22 11.94
CA ALA A 36 10.86 -8.94 13.16
C ALA A 36 11.09 -10.44 12.94
N ASP A 37 10.41 -11.04 11.96
CA ASP A 37 10.57 -12.44 11.53
C ASP A 37 11.72 -12.64 10.52
N ASN A 38 12.56 -11.63 10.31
CA ASN A 38 13.65 -11.58 9.34
C ASN A 38 13.25 -11.52 7.86
N THR A 39 11.96 -11.43 7.53
CA THR A 39 11.53 -11.18 6.15
C THR A 39 11.80 -9.73 5.75
N LEU A 40 11.82 -9.45 4.45
CA LEU A 40 12.04 -8.10 3.92
C LEU A 40 10.70 -7.45 3.59
N VAL A 41 10.63 -6.14 3.78
CA VAL A 41 9.59 -5.26 3.27
C VAL A 41 10.25 -4.09 2.55
N THR A 42 9.64 -3.57 1.50
CA THR A 42 10.14 -2.41 0.77
C THR A 42 9.24 -1.19 0.98
N THR A 43 9.75 0.00 0.68
CA THR A 43 8.91 1.21 0.62
C THR A 43 7.72 1.03 -0.34
N ALA A 44 7.87 0.22 -1.40
CA ALA A 44 6.80 -0.06 -2.36
C ALA A 44 5.66 -0.88 -1.74
N ASP A 45 5.98 -1.88 -0.92
CA ASP A 45 4.98 -2.71 -0.21
C ASP A 45 4.16 -1.84 0.74
N LEU A 46 4.82 -0.99 1.52
CA LEU A 46 4.17 -0.04 2.43
C LEU A 46 3.29 0.97 1.69
N ALA A 47 3.83 1.61 0.65
CA ALA A 47 3.13 2.65 -0.11
C ALA A 47 1.89 2.10 -0.83
N SER A 48 2.03 0.93 -1.47
CA SER A 48 0.91 0.28 -2.17
C SER A 48 -0.18 -0.16 -1.20
N GLN A 49 0.17 -0.71 -0.02
CA GLN A 49 -0.82 -1.06 0.99
C GLN A 49 -1.55 0.19 1.50
N ILE A 50 -0.83 1.27 1.85
CA ILE A 50 -1.46 2.53 2.31
C ILE A 50 -2.44 3.07 1.26
N TYR A 51 -2.04 3.07 -0.01
CA TYR A 51 -2.89 3.53 -1.11
C TYR A 51 -4.17 2.68 -1.25
N ILE A 52 -4.04 1.35 -1.22
CA ILE A 52 -5.19 0.46 -1.35
C ILE A 52 -6.13 0.61 -0.14
N VAL A 53 -5.57 0.60 1.09
CA VAL A 53 -6.36 0.71 2.33
C VAL A 53 -7.09 2.04 2.40
N SER A 54 -6.42 3.15 2.09
CA SER A 54 -7.04 4.48 2.08
C SER A 54 -8.12 4.59 1.00
N GLY A 55 -7.89 4.02 -0.19
CA GLY A 55 -8.88 3.92 -1.25
C GLY A 55 -10.14 3.17 -0.81
N ILE A 56 -9.99 1.98 -0.22
CA ILE A 56 -11.11 1.21 0.31
C ILE A 56 -11.83 2.00 1.39
N LYS A 57 -11.11 2.55 2.38
CA LYS A 57 -11.70 3.30 3.50
C LYS A 57 -12.41 4.59 3.09
N SER A 58 -12.08 5.16 1.92
CA SER A 58 -12.76 6.35 1.40
C SER A 58 -14.19 6.08 0.92
N LEU A 59 -14.47 4.86 0.42
CA LEU A 59 -15.82 4.44 0.01
C LEU A 59 -16.50 3.56 1.06
N PHE A 60 -15.73 2.73 1.75
CA PHE A 60 -16.19 1.75 2.73
C PHE A 60 -15.52 2.00 4.11
N PRO A 61 -15.87 3.09 4.81
CA PRO A 61 -15.18 3.51 6.03
C PRO A 61 -15.29 2.50 7.17
N ASN A 62 -16.36 1.71 7.20
CA ASN A 62 -16.66 0.75 8.27
C ASN A 62 -16.08 -0.65 8.00
N ASP A 63 -15.52 -0.89 6.82
CA ASP A 63 -15.03 -2.23 6.44
C ASP A 63 -13.76 -2.59 7.22
N TYR A 64 -13.70 -3.82 7.70
CA TYR A 64 -12.50 -4.34 8.35
C TYR A 64 -11.47 -4.70 7.30
N ILE A 65 -10.22 -4.29 7.52
CA ILE A 65 -9.11 -4.60 6.63
C ILE A 65 -8.10 -5.48 7.37
N ILE A 66 -7.79 -6.62 6.78
CA ILE A 66 -6.68 -7.48 7.17
C ILE A 66 -5.60 -7.28 6.11
N ALA A 67 -4.44 -6.80 6.53
CA ALA A 67 -3.31 -6.55 5.64
C ALA A 67 -2.01 -7.06 6.27
N GLU A 68 -1.04 -7.39 5.43
CA GLU A 68 0.22 -8.00 5.86
C GLU A 68 1.07 -7.02 6.69
N GLU A 69 1.20 -5.78 6.21
CA GLU A 69 2.05 -4.78 6.86
C GLU A 69 1.29 -4.14 8.03
N ASN A 70 1.59 -4.59 9.24
CA ASN A 70 0.94 -4.14 10.47
C ASN A 70 1.76 -3.10 11.24
N ASN A 71 2.99 -2.83 10.81
CA ASN A 71 3.99 -2.19 11.66
C ASN A 71 4.28 -0.74 11.25
N ILE A 72 3.62 0.20 11.92
CA ILE A 72 3.92 1.64 11.87
C ILE A 72 5.40 1.91 12.23
N GLN A 73 6.05 1.01 12.97
CA GLN A 73 7.47 1.14 13.32
C GLN A 73 8.42 1.11 12.11
N LEU A 74 7.98 0.55 10.97
CA LEU A 74 8.76 0.50 9.73
C LEU A 74 8.56 1.76 8.86
N LEU A 75 7.53 2.56 9.15
CA LEU A 75 7.36 3.93 8.63
C LEU A 75 8.31 4.87 9.38
N THR A 76 9.60 4.61 9.29
CA THR A 76 10.62 5.57 9.72
C THR A 76 10.45 6.87 8.93
N GLY A 77 10.92 8.00 9.47
CA GLY A 77 10.85 9.29 8.76
C GLY A 77 11.45 9.24 7.34
N LYS A 78 12.42 8.33 7.11
CA LYS A 78 12.97 8.05 5.78
C LYS A 78 11.94 7.43 4.84
N ALA A 79 11.25 6.37 5.25
CA ALA A 79 10.22 5.72 4.44
C ALA A 79 9.08 6.71 4.09
N ILE A 80 8.66 7.53 5.05
CA ILE A 80 7.66 8.58 4.83
C ILE A 80 8.15 9.59 3.79
N SER A 81 9.38 10.08 3.94
CA SER A 81 9.96 11.05 2.99
C SER A 81 10.11 10.49 1.57
N GLU A 82 10.40 9.20 1.42
CA GLU A 82 10.48 8.54 0.11
C GLU A 82 9.10 8.42 -0.56
N ILE A 83 8.06 8.17 0.23
CA ILE A 83 6.67 8.15 -0.24
C ILE A 83 6.21 9.54 -0.67
N GLU A 84 6.50 10.57 0.14
CA GLU A 84 6.14 11.95 -0.19
C GLU A 84 6.91 12.51 -1.38
N ALA A 85 8.19 12.13 -1.54
CA ALA A 85 9.03 12.53 -2.67
C ALA A 85 8.65 11.82 -3.98
N SER A 86 7.90 10.72 -3.91
CA SER A 86 7.48 9.92 -5.06
C SER A 86 5.96 9.75 -5.09
N PRO A 87 5.20 10.85 -5.28
CA PRO A 87 3.75 10.76 -5.31
C PRO A 87 3.29 9.88 -6.49
N PRO A 88 2.20 9.11 -6.31
CA PRO A 88 1.59 8.30 -7.36
C PRO A 88 1.08 9.11 -8.55
#